data_AF-A0A6B3EV59-F1
#
_entry.id   AF-A0A6B3EV59-F1
#
_cell.length_a   1.000
_cell.length_b   1.000
_cell.length_c   1.000
_cell.angle_alpha   90.00
_cell.angle_beta   90.00
_cell.angle_gamma   90.00
#
_symmetry.space_group_name_H-M   'P 1'
#
loop_
_entity.id
_entity.type
_entity.pdbx_description
1 polymer ?
#
loop_
_entity_poly.entity_id
_entity_poly.type
_entity_poly.pdbx_seq_one_letter_code
_entity_poly.pdbx_strand_id
1 'polypeptide(L)' 'VERVPPLFVTQDPRPQAMCVGMDEPVIVLTTGLVELLDEEELRAVIGHEVGHALSGHSVYRTILLFLTTMALKVAWI' A
#
# COMPACT_ATOMS: atom_id res chain seq x y z
N VAL A 1 4.39 14.06 -17.47
CA VAL A 1 4.99 12.72 -17.38
C VAL A 1 4.24 12.00 -16.28
N GLU A 2 3.49 10.95 -16.59
CA GLU A 2 2.96 10.06 -15.54
C GLU A 2 4.15 9.52 -14.76
N ARG A 3 4.22 9.83 -13.46
CA ARG A 3 5.30 9.37 -12.61
C ARG A 3 4.98 7.95 -12.17
N VAL A 4 5.92 7.03 -12.42
CA VAL A 4 5.84 5.67 -11.88
C VAL A 4 5.95 5.76 -10.36
N PRO A 5 4.97 5.25 -9.58
CA PRO A 5 5.04 5.25 -8.13
C PRO A 5 6.27 4.46 -7.66
N PRO A 6 7.04 4.96 -6.68
CA PRO A 6 8.10 4.17 -6.07
C PRO A 6 7.55 2.88 -5.47
N LEU A 7 8.28 1.78 -5.64
CA LEU A 7 7.90 0.46 -5.16
C LEU A 7 8.96 -0.03 -4.18
N PHE A 8 8.51 -0.46 -3.00
CA PHE A 8 9.36 -1.00 -1.94
C PHE A 8 8.89 -2.38 -1.50
N VAL A 9 9.82 -3.17 -0.96
CA VAL A 9 9.52 -4.44 -0.30
C VAL A 9 9.84 -4.31 1.19
N THR A 10 8.88 -4.66 2.04
CA THR A 10 9.07 -4.74 3.50
C THR A 10 9.13 -6.20 3.96
N GLN A 11 10.00 -6.47 4.93
CA GLN A 11 10.12 -7.79 5.55
C GLN A 11 8.91 -8.05 6.45
N ASP A 12 7.95 -8.84 5.95
CA ASP A 12 6.79 -9.34 6.69
C ASP A 12 6.33 -10.64 6.02
N PRO A 13 6.23 -11.76 6.75
CA PRO A 13 5.83 -13.04 6.16
C PRO A 13 4.34 -13.09 5.78
N ARG A 14 3.52 -12.12 6.19
CA ARG A 14 2.09 -12.07 5.84
C ARG A 14 1.92 -11.46 4.45
N PRO A 15 1.27 -12.14 3.49
CA PRO A 15 1.04 -11.60 2.15
C PRO A 15 0.17 -10.33 2.18
N GLN A 16 0.73 -9.20 1.74
CA GLN A 16 0.02 -7.92 1.69
C GLN A 16 0.67 -6.98 0.66
N ALA A 17 -0.15 -6.18 -0.03
CA ALA A 17 0.25 -5.01 -0.78
C ALA A 17 -0.50 -3.77 -0.30
N MET A 18 0.10 -2.59 -0.49
CA MET A 18 -0.50 -1.32 -0.13
C MET A 18 0.00 -0.15 -0.96
N CYS A 19 -0.91 0.66 -1.47
CA CYS A 19 -0.65 2.02 -1.93
C CYS A 19 -0.97 3.04 -0.83
N VAL A 20 0.03 3.83 -0.41
CA VAL A 20 -0.10 4.89 0.61
C VAL A 20 0.63 6.15 0.18
N GLY A 21 0.28 7.27 0.80
CA GLY A 21 0.83 8.59 0.48
C GLY A 21 -0.24 9.53 -0.04
N MET A 22 0.12 10.82 -0.10
CA MET A 22 -0.78 11.88 -0.54
C MET A 22 -0.36 12.39 -1.92
N ASP A 23 0.60 13.32 -1.98
CA ASP A 23 1.03 13.95 -3.23
C ASP A 23 1.89 13.03 -4.10
N GLU A 24 2.74 12.22 -3.48
CA GLU A 24 3.61 11.23 -4.14
C GLU A 24 3.38 9.86 -3.49
N PRO A 25 2.35 9.11 -3.92
CA PRO A 25 2.06 7.80 -3.34
C PRO A 25 3.13 6.77 -3.71
N VAL A 26 3.34 5.83 -2.79
CA VAL A 26 4.27 4.71 -2.94
C VAL A 26 3.51 3.39 -2.82
N ILE A 27 4.03 2.36 -3.47
CA ILE A 27 3.53 0.99 -3.37
C ILE A 27 4.50 0.21 -2.48
N VAL A 28 3.95 -0.51 -1.50
CA VAL A 28 4.72 -1.38 -0.60
C VAL A 28 4.18 -2.79 -0.69
N LEU A 29 5.08 -3.74 -0.97
CA LEU A 29 4.79 -5.17 -0.98
C LEU A 29 5.46 -5.83 0.23
N THR A 30 4.87 -6.88 0.77
CA THR A 30 5.53 -7.70 1.79
C THR A 30 6.34 -8.83 1.16
N THR A 31 7.38 -9.29 1.85
CA THR A 31 8.14 -10.48 1.41
C THR A 31 7.25 -11.71 1.27
N GLY A 32 6.30 -11.92 2.20
CA GLY A 32 5.35 -13.03 2.12
C GLY A 32 4.45 -12.98 0.88
N LEU A 33 4.17 -11.81 0.32
CA LEU A 33 3.44 -11.69 -0.95
C LEU A 33 4.34 -12.04 -2.14
N VAL A 34 5.55 -11.48 -2.15
CA VAL A 34 6.53 -11.66 -3.24
C VAL A 34 6.97 -13.11 -3.37
N GLU A 35 7.08 -13.84 -2.26
CA GLU A 35 7.44 -15.26 -2.25
C GLU A 35 6.27 -16.19 -2.60
N LEU A 36 5.03 -15.73 -2.39
CA LEU A 36 3.83 -16.54 -2.58
C LEU A 36 3.34 -16.56 -4.03
N LEU A 37 3.39 -15.40 -4.70
CA LEU A 37 2.75 -15.18 -6.00
C LEU A 37 3.74 -15.32 -7.16
N ASP A 38 3.24 -15.78 -8.30
CA ASP A 38 4.00 -15.77 -9.55
C ASP A 38 4.04 -14.37 -10.21
N GLU A 39 4.73 -14.26 -11.35
CA GLU A 39 4.89 -12.97 -12.05
C GLU A 39 3.56 -12.39 -12.55
N GLU A 40 2.65 -13.23 -13.03
CA GLU A 40 1.36 -12.78 -13.57
C GLU A 40 0.45 -12.29 -12.44
N GLU A 41 0.43 -13.03 -11.33
CA GLU A 41 -0.30 -12.67 -10.12
C GLU A 41 0.26 -11.39 -9.48
N LEU A 42 1.59 -11.25 -9.38
CA LEU A 42 2.22 -10.02 -8.90
C LEU A 42 1.89 -8.82 -9.80
N ARG A 43 1.87 -9.01 -11.12
CA ARG A 43 1.46 -7.97 -12.06
C ARG A 43 0.02 -7.52 -11.84
N ALA A 44 -0.88 -8.45 -11.56
CA ALA A 44 -2.28 -8.13 -11.23
C ALA A 44 -2.38 -7.31 -9.93
N VAL A 45 -1.65 -7.71 -8.87
CA VAL A 45 -1.64 -6.99 -7.60
C VAL A 45 -1.02 -5.60 -7.73
N ILE A 46 0.12 -5.47 -8.41
CA ILE A 46 0.75 -4.17 -8.65
C ILE A 46 -0.18 -3.29 -9.50
N GLY A 47 -0.83 -3.83 -10.52
CA GLY A 47 -1.81 -3.12 -11.33
C GLY A 47 -2.99 -2.59 -10.51
N HIS A 48 -3.50 -3.37 -9.55
CA HIS A 48 -4.53 -2.94 -8.61
C HIS A 48 -4.07 -1.75 -7.75
N GLU A 49 -2.87 -1.82 -7.17
CA GLU A 49 -2.33 -0.74 -6.34
C GLU A 49 -2.00 0.53 -7.16
N VAL A 50 -1.54 0.38 -8.41
CA VAL A 50 -1.41 1.50 -9.35
C VAL A 50 -2.78 2.15 -9.61
N GLY A 51 -3.85 1.36 -9.72
CA GLY A 51 -5.22 1.87 -9.79
C GLY A 51 -5.60 2.76 -8.60
N HIS A 52 -5.18 2.40 -7.39
CA HIS A 52 -5.35 3.24 -6.19
C HIS A 52 -4.56 4.55 -6.26
N ALA A 53 -3.34 4.52 -6.79
CA ALA A 53 -2.51 5.71 -6.97
C ALA A 53 -3.15 6.68 -7.99
N LEU A 54 -3.60 6.19 -9.14
CA LEU A 54 -4.18 7.00 -10.21
C LEU A 54 -5.55 7.58 -9.86
N SER A 55 -6.31 6.91 -8.98
CA SER A 55 -7.62 7.38 -8.51
C SER A 55 -7.55 8.34 -7.31
N GLY A 56 -6.36 8.58 -6.75
CA GLY A 56 -6.20 9.36 -5.52
C GLY A 56 -6.73 8.68 -4.26
N HIS A 57 -7.10 7.39 -4.34
CA HIS A 57 -7.60 6.62 -3.20
C HIS A 57 -6.54 6.43 -2.10
N SER A 58 -5.25 6.51 -2.45
CA SER A 58 -4.13 6.50 -1.51
C SER A 58 -4.25 7.58 -0.42
N VAL A 59 -4.80 8.77 -0.76
CA VAL A 59 -5.00 9.87 0.20
C VAL A 59 -5.99 9.47 1.28
N TYR A 60 -7.19 9.02 0.89
CA TYR A 60 -8.25 8.62 1.82
C TYR A 60 -7.80 7.45 2.70
N ARG A 61 -7.11 6.46 2.11
CA ARG A 61 -6.55 5.32 2.83
C ARG A 61 -5.52 5.77 3.87
N THR A 62 -4.63 6.69 3.50
CA THR A 62 -3.59 7.22 4.38
C THR A 62 -4.21 7.96 5.56
N ILE A 63 -5.18 8.84 5.32
CA ILE A 63 -5.89 9.57 6.37
C ILE A 63 -6.61 8.58 7.31
N LEU A 64 -7.30 7.58 6.77
CA LEU A 64 -7.99 6.57 7.58
C LEU A 64 -7.02 5.82 8.50
N LEU A 65 -5.85 5.42 8.00
CA LEU A 65 -4.83 4.75 8.81
C LEU A 65 -4.36 5.62 9.99
N PHE A 66 -4.13 6.92 9.75
CA PHE A 66 -3.77 7.85 10.82
C PHE A 66 -4.89 8.00 11.85
N LEU A 67 -6.13 8.22 11.40
CA LEU A 67 -7.27 8.43 12.29
C LEU A 67 -7.56 7.20 13.16
N THR A 68 -7.55 6.02 12.57
CA THR A 68 -7.78 4.75 13.29
C THR A 68 -6.65 4.44 14.28
N THR A 69 -5.39 4.67 13.88
CA THR A 69 -4.25 4.53 14.79
C THR A 69 -4.35 5.48 15.98
N MET A 70 -4.78 6.73 15.74
CA MET A 70 -4.98 7.71 16.80
C MET A 70 -6.14 7.33 17.73
N ALA A 71 -7.27 6.91 17.17
CA ALA A 71 -8.44 6.48 17.95
C ALA A 71 -8.11 5.31 18.88
N LEU A 72 -7.36 4.32 18.37
CA LEU A 72 -6.89 3.20 19.20
C LEU A 72 -6.00 3.68 20.33
N LYS A 73 -5.05 4.59 20.09
CA LYS A 73 -4.17 5.11 21.16
C LYS A 73 -4.93 5.86 22.25
N VAL A 74 -5.94 6.66 21.88
CA VAL A 74 -6.77 7.41 22.83
C VAL A 74 -7.66 6.50 23.66
N ALA A 75 -8.17 5.41 23.10
CA ALA A 75 -9.04 4.47 23.82
C ALA A 75 -8.37 3.77 25.02
N TRP A 76 -7.04 3.81 25.12
CA TRP A 76 -6.26 3.22 26.23
C TRP A 76 -5.71 4.26 27.21
N ILE A 77 -6.18 5.51 27.12
CA ILE A 77 -5.94 6.59 28.09
C ILE A 77 -7.21 6.74 28.95
#